data_AF-A0A1J7CBJ0-F1
#
_entry.id   AF-A0A1J7CBJ0-F1
#
_cell.length_a   1.000
_cell.length_b   1.000
_cell.length_c   1.000
_cell.angle_alpha   90.00
_cell.angle_beta   90.00
_cell.angle_gamma   90.00
#
_symmetry.space_group_name_H-M   'P 1'
#
loop_
_entity.id
_entity.type
_entity.pdbx_description
1 polymer ?
#
loop_
_entity_poly.entity_id
_entity_poly.type
_entity_poly.pdbx_seq_one_letter_code
_entity_poly.pdbx_strand_id
1 'polypeptide(L)' 'MDADSVGIVLTGLGRELSVVLFRGGWADVDYFAGIDDSGTLPAPAISSAVAFGDQLDSLVANVFRLLTDRAV' A
#
# COMPACT_ATOMS: atom_id res chain seq x y z
N MET A 1 15.92 19.95 1.74
CA MET A 1 14.63 20.06 2.43
C MET A 1 13.94 18.75 2.22
N ASP A 2 13.58 18.06 3.29
CA ASP A 2 12.69 16.91 3.16
C ASP A 2 11.36 17.43 2.60
N ALA A 3 10.85 16.76 1.57
CA ALA A 3 9.59 17.16 0.97
C ALA A 3 8.46 16.94 1.98
N ASP A 4 7.51 17.87 2.06
CA ASP A 4 6.34 17.74 2.93
C ASP A 4 5.65 16.40 2.62
N SER A 5 5.64 15.48 3.59
CA SER A 5 5.10 14.13 3.41
C SER A 5 4.08 13.75 4.48
N VAL A 6 3.14 12.89 4.11
CA VAL A 6 2.17 12.26 5.00
C VAL A 6 2.31 10.75 4.89
N GLY A 7 2.54 10.08 6.02
CA GLY A 7 2.55 8.61 6.11
C GLY A 7 1.16 8.08 6.49
N ILE A 8 0.75 7.00 5.84
CA ILE A 8 -0.44 6.21 6.15
C ILE A 8 0.04 4.79 6.45
N VAL A 9 -0.33 4.27 7.62
CA VAL A 9 -0.06 2.88 8.00
C VAL A 9 -1.38 2.18 8.25
N LEU A 10 -1.62 1.09 7.53
CA LEU A 10 -2.77 0.21 7.68
C LEU A 10 -2.28 -1.11 8.28
N THR A 11 -2.90 -1.55 9.37
CA THR A 11 -2.56 -2.81 10.04
C THR A 11 -3.81 -3.66 10.28
N GLY A 12 -3.66 -4.97 10.20
CA GLY A 12 -4.76 -5.91 10.41
C GLY A 12 -4.42 -7.31 9.92
N LEU A 13 -5.05 -8.34 10.49
CA LEU A 13 -4.85 -9.75 10.09
C LEU A 13 -3.39 -10.22 10.14
N GLY A 14 -2.55 -9.62 10.98
CA GLY A 14 -1.10 -9.91 11.04
C GLY A 14 -0.29 -9.34 9.86
N ARG A 15 -0.85 -8.39 9.12
CA ARG A 15 -0.26 -7.75 7.94
C ARG A 15 -0.21 -6.24 8.10
N GLU A 16 0.66 -5.61 7.32
CA GLU A 16 0.87 -4.16 7.32
C GLU A 16 1.06 -3.63 5.90
N LEU A 17 0.50 -2.44 5.65
CA LEU A 17 0.70 -1.66 4.45
C LEU A 17 1.07 -0.23 4.87
N SER A 18 2.26 0.20 4.49
CA SER A 18 2.82 1.52 4.76
C SER A 18 2.92 2.32 3.45
N VAL A 19 2.35 3.52 3.45
CA VAL A 19 2.19 4.37 2.27
C VAL A 19 2.70 5.77 2.60
N VAL A 20 3.61 6.32 1.79
CA VAL A 20 4.11 7.70 1.95
C VAL A 20 3.69 8.57 0.78
N LEU A 21 2.97 9.64 1.11
CA LEU A 21 2.52 10.68 0.18
C LEU A 21 3.42 11.90 0.31
N PHE A 22 3.82 12.47 -0.82
CA PHE A 22 4.57 13.72 -0.89
C PHE A 22 3.69 14.82 -1.48
N ARG A 23 3.99 16.08 -1.15
CA ARG A 23 3.31 17.23 -1.76
C ARG A 23 3.59 17.28 -3.27
N GLY A 24 2.63 16.79 -4.06
CA GLY A 24 2.73 16.69 -5.52
C GLY A 24 2.78 15.26 -6.07
N GLY A 25 2.70 14.21 -5.24
CA GLY A 25 2.63 12.82 -5.72
C GLY A 25 2.91 11.76 -4.66
N TRP A 26 2.84 10.49 -5.06
CA TRP A 26 3.17 9.32 -4.24
C TRP A 26 4.67 9.01 -4.39
N ALA A 27 5.39 8.56 -3.34
CA ALA A 27 6.75 8.04 -3.55
C ALA A 27 7.02 6.61 -3.09
N ASP A 28 6.50 6.10 -1.99
CA ASP A 28 6.84 4.73 -1.56
C ASP A 28 5.64 3.98 -0.97
N VAL A 29 5.59 2.68 -1.26
CA VAL A 29 4.63 1.73 -0.71
C VAL A 29 5.40 0.52 -0.24
N ASP A 30 5.47 0.33 1.07
CA ASP A 30 6.03 -0.85 1.69
C ASP A 30 4.91 -1.74 2.22
N TYR A 31 5.04 -3.04 2.03
CA TYR A 31 4.07 -3.99 2.53
C TYR A 31 4.72 -5.17 3.24
N PHE A 32 3.98 -5.70 4.21
CA PHE A 32 4.30 -6.92 4.93
C PHE A 32 3.03 -7.78 4.97
N ALA A 33 3.00 -8.82 4.15
CA ALA A 33 1.92 -9.81 4.07
C ALA A 33 2.28 -11.16 4.70
N GLY A 34 3.50 -11.31 5.21
CA GLY A 34 4.00 -12.48 5.92
C GLY A 34 5.53 -12.58 5.85
N ILE A 35 6.09 -13.61 6.51
CA ILE A 35 7.56 -13.84 6.53
C ILE A 35 8.13 -13.99 5.12
N ASP A 36 7.38 -14.61 4.21
CA ASP A 36 7.82 -14.88 2.83
C ASP A 36 7.27 -13.86 1.79
N ASP A 37 6.47 -12.88 2.22
CA ASP A 37 5.79 -11.94 1.32
C ASP A 37 5.83 -10.53 1.90
N SER A 38 6.93 -9.83 1.64
CA SER A 38 7.15 -8.44 2.01
C SER A 38 8.02 -7.74 0.97
N GLY A 39 7.87 -6.42 0.84
CA GLY A 39 8.68 -5.64 -0.08
C GLY A 39 8.17 -4.24 -0.33
N THR A 40 8.84 -3.56 -1.27
CA THR A 40 8.49 -2.21 -1.72
C THR A 40 7.88 -2.29 -3.11
N LEU A 41 6.75 -1.62 -3.31
CA LEU A 41 6.11 -1.48 -4.61
C LEU A 41 6.54 -0.16 -5.26
N PRO A 42 6.77 -0.16 -6.58
CA PRO A 42 7.18 1.05 -7.29
C PRO A 42 6.11 2.13 -7.18
N ALA A 43 6.55 3.37 -6.98
CA ALA A 43 5.69 4.54 -6.89
C ALA A 43 4.82 4.70 -8.16
N PRO A 44 3.49 4.57 -8.07
CA PRO A 44 2.63 4.83 -9.21
C PRO A 44 2.55 6.35 -9.46
N ALA A 45 2.59 6.75 -10.74
CA ALA A 45 2.38 8.14 -11.12
C ALA A 45 0.89 8.49 -10.93
N ILE A 46 0.57 9.19 -9.84
CA ILE A 46 -0.80 9.57 -9.51
C ILE A 46 -0.98 11.08 -9.63
N SER A 47 -1.93 11.49 -10.46
CA SER A 47 -2.22 12.90 -10.76
C SER A 47 -3.52 13.41 -10.12
N SER A 48 -4.28 12.57 -9.41
CA SER A 48 -5.55 12.96 -8.78
C SER A 48 -5.86 12.17 -7.51
N ALA A 49 -6.72 12.74 -6.66
CA ALA A 49 -7.19 12.07 -5.43
C ALA A 49 -8.02 10.82 -5.71
N VAL A 50 -8.74 10.76 -6.84
CA VAL A 50 -9.52 9.57 -7.23
C VAL A 50 -8.58 8.43 -7.62
N ALA A 51 -7.60 8.69 -8.48
CA ALA A 51 -6.59 7.69 -8.85
C ALA A 51 -5.79 7.21 -7.63
N PHE A 52 -5.58 8.07 -6.64
CA PHE A 52 -5.04 7.67 -5.34
C PHE A 52 -5.94 6.66 -4.62
N GLY A 53 -7.24 6.94 -4.50
CA GLY A 53 -8.20 6.03 -3.89
C GLY A 53 -8.23 4.67 -4.56
N ASP A 54 -8.35 4.63 -5.89
CA ASP A 54 -8.42 3.39 -6.67
C ASP A 54 -7.16 2.52 -6.49
N GLN A 55 -5.98 3.16 -6.44
CA GLN A 55 -4.72 2.47 -6.22
C GLN A 55 -4.59 1.98 -4.78
N LEU A 56 -4.99 2.78 -3.79
CA LEU A 56 -4.98 2.37 -2.38
C LEU A 56 -5.90 1.15 -2.17
N ASP A 57 -7.10 1.17 -2.75
CA ASP A 57 -8.05 0.05 -2.68
C ASP A 57 -7.45 -1.23 -3.28
N SER A 58 -6.77 -1.11 -4.42
CA SER A 58 -6.08 -2.23 -5.07
C SER A 58 -4.95 -2.81 -4.21
N LEU A 59 -4.15 -1.95 -3.57
CA LEU A 59 -3.08 -2.36 -2.66
C LEU A 59 -3.62 -3.03 -1.40
N VAL A 60 -4.67 -2.46 -0.81
CA VAL A 60 -5.35 -3.06 0.34
C VAL A 60 -5.93 -4.42 -0.02
N ALA A 61 -6.60 -4.53 -1.17
CA ALA A 61 -7.13 -5.80 -1.65
C ALA A 61 -6.04 -6.84 -1.87
N ASN A 62 -4.85 -6.45 -2.34
CA ASN A 62 -3.72 -7.36 -2.51
C ASN A 62 -3.12 -7.79 -1.16
N VAL A 63 -2.72 -6.83 -0.34
CA VAL A 63 -1.99 -7.07 0.92
C VAL A 63 -2.89 -7.71 1.96
N PHE A 64 -4.15 -7.33 2.07
CA PHE A 64 -5.08 -7.86 3.07
C PHE A 64 -6.01 -8.94 2.53
N ARG A 65 -5.76 -9.46 1.32
CA ARG A 65 -6.52 -10.59 0.78
C ARG A 65 -6.48 -11.76 1.75
N LEU A 66 -7.63 -12.13 2.32
CA LEU A 66 -7.76 -13.40 3.01
C LEU A 66 -7.32 -14.50 2.03
N LEU A 67 -6.34 -15.32 2.44
CA LEU A 67 -6.11 -16.60 1.79
C LEU A 67 -7.37 -17.42 2.09
N THR A 68 -8.37 -17.33 1.21
CA THR A 68 -9.49 -18.26 1.23
C THR A 68 -8.94 -19.60 0.75
N ASP A 69 -8.28 -20.33 1.63
CA ASP A 69 -7.86 -21.69 1.34
C ASP A 69 -8.97 -22.64 1.78
N ARG A 70 -9.78 -23.08 0.82
CA ARG A 70 -9.81 -24.51 0.51
C ARG A 70 -10.32 -24.77 -0.90
N ALA A 71 -9.49 -25.52 -1.62
CA ALA A 71 -9.81 -26.34 -2.77
C ALA A 71 -11.09 -27.18 -2.55
N VAL A 72 -11.77 -27.44 -3.66
CA VAL A 72 -12.81 -28.48 -3.82
C VAL A 72 -12.23 -29.85 -3.51
#